data_AF-A0A0R1UR67-F1
#
_entry.id   AF-A0A0R1UR67-F1
#
_cell.length_a   1.000
_cell.length_b   1.000
_cell.length_c   1.000
_cell.angle_alpha   90.00
_cell.angle_beta   90.00
_cell.angle_gamma   90.00
#
_symmetry.space_group_name_H-M   'P 1'
#
loop_
_entity.id
_entity.type
_entity.pdbx_description
1 polymer ?
#
loop_
_entity_poly.entity_id
_entity_poly.type
_entity_poly.pdbx_seq_one_letter_code
_entity_poly.pdbx_strand_id
1 'polypeptide(L)'
;MDNKKHYKLYKSGKLWKTVALTTATVAGIFSATTLTGNADTNMQTAMATNNQSVVANTTAKNEVATNQTNDQAQPTVTTETPVKTGWQQAADKSWTYYNNDGKANTGREYSLMPTIGDTNGKSKSWYLMQDGKALSGVQEWAGSYWDFDSSSYTLSQKKDYFQSQWGLWYFKDDTGRIQSGVQEWAGSYWYFDPMYYTLSQKKDYVQSQWGAYYLVGNDGRIQSGVQEWAGSYWYFDPTTYLLSQKKNYVQSQWGAWYMVGNDGRIQSGLVDWMGSTYYFDPVTYLRTDNKDFYLNGVKYHADKNGIVTNDGLSAKVNKALSAIGTPYVWGGSQPGGFDCSGLVQWAYGLPQRTTYTQQTVGKHVYNNVANAPYGALLFFGSDASPSHVAISLGNGTYVHAPEPGDVVKIASQKYFAPNYYVVVGQY
;
A
#
# COMPACT_ATOMS: atom_id res chain seq x y z
N MET A 1 15.31 41.72 5.45
CA MET A 1 14.73 40.70 4.53
C MET A 1 13.49 40.17 5.20
N ASP A 2 12.33 40.64 4.73
CA ASP A 2 11.01 40.32 5.26
C ASP A 2 10.60 38.90 4.81
N ASN A 3 10.56 37.95 5.75
CA ASN A 3 10.09 36.59 5.48
C ASN A 3 8.56 36.54 5.67
N LYS A 4 7.81 36.86 4.60
CA LYS A 4 6.37 36.57 4.54
C LYS A 4 6.16 35.06 4.52
N LYS A 5 5.61 34.50 5.60
CA LYS A 5 5.15 33.11 5.66
C LYS A 5 3.78 33.01 4.98
N HIS A 6 3.68 32.19 3.95
CA HIS A 6 2.40 31.83 3.32
C HIS A 6 1.78 30.67 4.10
N TYR A 7 0.61 30.89 4.70
CA TYR A 7 -0.20 29.85 5.32
C TYR A 7 -1.35 29.48 4.37
N LYS A 8 -1.50 28.20 4.02
CA LYS A 8 -2.74 27.68 3.39
C LYS A 8 -3.63 27.11 4.50
N LEU A 9 -4.82 27.69 4.66
CA LEU A 9 -5.86 27.18 5.53
C LEU A 9 -6.70 26.16 4.75
N TYR A 10 -6.89 24.97 5.31
CA TYR A 10 -7.83 23.96 4.79
C TYR A 10 -9.04 23.88 5.72
N LYS A 11 -10.25 23.81 5.14
CA LYS A 11 -11.51 23.71 5.88
C LYS A 11 -12.05 22.28 5.79
N SER A 12 -12.13 21.60 6.92
CA SER A 12 -13.01 20.44 7.13
C SER A 12 -13.58 20.54 8.55
N GLY A 13 -14.86 20.91 8.69
CA GLY A 13 -15.54 20.95 9.99
C GLY A 13 -14.98 21.96 11.02
N LYS A 14 -15.59 21.97 12.22
CA LYS A 14 -15.52 23.04 13.23
C LYS A 14 -14.26 23.07 14.14
N LEU A 15 -13.08 22.66 13.68
CA LEU A 15 -11.87 22.74 14.52
C LEU A 15 -10.62 23.12 13.69
N TRP A 16 -9.92 24.17 14.11
CA TRP A 16 -8.65 24.62 13.53
C TRP A 16 -7.48 23.81 14.11
N LYS A 17 -6.58 23.30 13.26
CA LYS A 17 -5.31 22.68 13.68
C LYS A 17 -4.14 23.30 12.92
N THR A 18 -3.10 23.71 13.63
CA THR A 18 -1.82 24.18 13.07
C THR A 18 -0.76 23.08 13.19
N VAL A 19 0.07 22.90 12.16
CA VAL A 19 1.24 22.00 12.18
C VAL A 19 2.49 22.86 12.07
N ALA A 20 3.41 22.73 13.02
CA ALA A 20 4.75 23.29 12.94
C ALA A 20 5.73 22.15 12.60
N LEU A 21 6.48 22.29 11.51
CA LEU A 21 7.59 21.41 11.18
C LEU A 21 8.85 21.97 11.85
N THR A 22 9.47 21.22 12.77
CA THR A 22 10.82 21.50 13.27
C THR A 22 11.67 20.26 13.07
N THR A 23 12.82 20.43 12.41
CA THR A 23 13.84 19.39 12.29
C THR A 23 14.82 19.51 13.45
N ALA A 24 15.01 18.44 14.22
CA ALA A 24 16.09 18.32 15.20
C ALA A 24 16.67 16.90 15.19
N THR A 25 18.00 16.82 15.21
CA THR A 25 18.81 15.61 15.25
C THR A 25 19.38 15.35 16.66
N VAL A 26 19.40 14.06 17.02
CA VAL A 26 20.22 13.35 18.05
C VAL A 26 19.71 13.22 19.51
N ALA A 27 19.67 11.94 19.92
CA ALA A 27 19.84 11.25 21.22
C ALA A 27 19.06 11.69 22.48
N GLY A 28 18.37 10.71 23.08
CA GLY A 28 17.93 10.73 24.48
C GLY A 28 16.49 10.24 24.66
N ILE A 29 16.33 9.17 25.44
CA ILE A 29 15.04 8.62 25.84
C ILE A 29 14.30 9.63 26.72
N PHE A 30 13.08 10.02 26.34
CA PHE A 30 12.10 10.62 27.24
C PHE A 30 10.73 9.98 27.02
N SER A 31 10.14 9.46 28.10
CA SER A 31 8.73 9.09 28.16
C SER A 31 7.89 10.37 28.14
N ALA A 32 7.09 10.56 27.09
CA ALA A 32 6.11 11.63 27.04
C ALA A 32 4.78 11.14 27.64
N THR A 33 4.41 11.67 28.80
CA THR A 33 3.06 11.52 29.35
C THR A 33 2.15 12.53 28.63
N THR A 34 1.23 12.06 27.81
CA THR A 34 0.14 12.88 27.28
C THR A 34 -1.01 12.91 28.28
N LEU A 35 -1.18 14.06 28.96
CA LEU A 35 -2.43 14.40 29.65
C LEU A 35 -3.42 14.94 28.63
N THR A 36 -4.58 14.29 28.50
CA THR A 36 -5.77 14.85 27.84
C THR A 36 -6.82 15.15 28.90
N GLY A 37 -7.03 16.44 29.17
CA GLY A 37 -8.16 16.96 29.95
C GLY A 37 -9.23 17.55 29.02
N ASN A 38 -10.50 17.26 29.31
CA ASN A 38 -11.67 17.89 28.68
C ASN A 38 -12.02 19.20 29.43
N ALA A 39 -12.47 20.22 28.69
CA ALA A 39 -12.93 21.50 29.24
C ALA A 39 -14.43 21.73 28.96
N ASP A 40 -15.17 21.96 30.05
CA ASP A 40 -16.38 22.80 30.26
C ASP A 40 -17.00 22.27 31.59
N THR A 41 -17.05 22.96 32.74
CA THR A 41 -17.52 24.33 33.00
C THR A 41 -16.92 24.99 34.27
N ASN A 42 -16.56 26.27 34.13
CA ASN A 42 -16.62 27.45 35.02
C ASN A 42 -16.09 27.51 36.48
N MET A 43 -15.05 28.36 36.60
CA MET A 43 -14.78 29.44 37.57
C MET A 43 -14.51 29.06 39.05
N GLN A 44 -13.47 29.54 39.74
CA GLN A 44 -12.70 30.80 39.61
C GLN A 44 -11.42 30.69 40.50
N THR A 45 -10.28 31.26 40.03
CA THR A 45 -9.20 31.96 40.79
C THR A 45 -8.65 31.37 42.09
N ALA A 46 -7.34 31.28 42.39
CA ALA A 46 -6.14 31.93 41.88
C ALA A 46 -4.88 31.24 42.47
N MET A 47 -3.75 31.38 41.76
CA MET A 47 -2.36 31.62 42.21
C MET A 47 -1.78 30.73 43.33
N ALA A 48 -0.78 29.88 43.00
CA ALA A 48 0.67 30.09 43.25
C ALA A 48 1.03 30.06 44.76
N THR A 49 2.01 29.33 45.29
CA THR A 49 3.35 28.96 44.82
C THR A 49 3.97 27.98 45.85
N ASN A 50 4.95 27.19 45.43
CA ASN A 50 6.21 26.83 46.13
C ASN A 50 6.27 26.92 47.68
N ASN A 51 6.64 25.85 48.38
CA ASN A 51 8.02 25.66 48.86
C ASN A 51 8.23 24.44 49.78
N GLN A 52 9.45 23.93 49.63
CA GLN A 52 10.26 23.13 50.55
C GLN A 52 10.13 23.46 52.05
N SER A 53 10.20 22.38 52.85
CA SER A 53 10.88 22.17 54.14
C SER A 53 11.02 23.32 55.14
N VAL A 54 10.74 23.04 56.43
CA VAL A 54 11.75 23.01 57.53
C VAL A 54 11.06 22.87 58.90
N VAL A 55 11.59 21.90 59.65
CA VAL A 55 11.74 21.71 61.10
C VAL A 55 11.47 22.90 62.04
N ALA A 56 10.71 22.68 63.12
CA ALA A 56 11.04 23.04 64.53
C ALA A 56 9.91 22.54 65.45
N ASN A 57 10.13 21.52 66.29
CA ASN A 57 10.58 21.60 67.69
C ASN A 57 9.68 22.42 68.63
N THR A 58 8.96 21.72 69.52
CA THR A 58 8.86 22.15 70.92
C THR A 58 8.82 20.95 71.85
N THR A 59 9.73 20.99 72.82
CA THR A 59 10.07 20.01 73.84
C THR A 59 9.30 20.28 75.13
N ALA A 60 9.24 19.25 75.99
CA ALA A 60 9.22 19.25 77.48
C ALA A 60 7.93 18.64 78.08
N LYS A 61 7.95 17.78 79.11
CA LYS A 61 9.01 17.28 80.00
C LYS A 61 8.41 16.17 80.88
N ASN A 62 9.26 15.19 81.26
CA ASN A 62 9.33 14.38 82.52
C ASN A 62 8.06 13.62 82.99
N GLU A 63 8.11 12.38 83.46
CA GLU A 63 8.91 11.85 84.58
C GLU A 63 9.20 10.33 84.47
N VAL A 64 10.10 9.89 85.35
CA VAL A 64 10.79 8.59 85.46
C VAL A 64 10.22 7.76 86.62
N ALA A 65 10.50 6.44 86.60
CA ALA A 65 10.44 5.41 87.67
C ALA A 65 9.13 4.58 87.70
N THR A 66 9.12 3.25 87.87
CA THR A 66 10.08 2.32 88.51
C THR A 66 9.73 0.86 88.15
N ASN A 67 10.73 -0.03 88.20
CA ASN A 67 10.60 -1.49 88.09
C ASN A 67 9.72 -2.11 89.19
N GLN A 68 8.97 -3.16 88.86
CA GLN A 68 8.89 -4.37 89.70
C GLN A 68 8.42 -5.60 88.91
N THR A 69 9.20 -6.67 89.08
CA THR A 69 9.04 -8.04 88.62
C THR A 69 7.81 -8.74 89.18
N ASN A 70 7.13 -9.56 88.38
CA ASN A 70 6.47 -10.75 88.89
C ASN A 70 6.36 -11.83 87.80
N ASP A 71 7.08 -12.93 88.00
CA ASP A 71 6.92 -14.19 87.28
C ASP A 71 5.60 -14.86 87.67
N GLN A 72 4.70 -15.03 86.73
CA GLN A 72 3.69 -16.08 86.74
C GLN A 72 3.46 -16.56 85.30
N ALA A 73 3.75 -17.83 85.07
CA ALA A 73 3.57 -18.52 83.79
C ALA A 73 2.10 -18.54 83.35
N GLN A 74 1.86 -18.22 82.07
CA GLN A 74 0.60 -18.49 81.36
C GLN A 74 0.91 -18.82 79.88
N PRO A 75 0.03 -19.58 79.21
CA PRO A 75 0.37 -20.70 78.35
C PRO A 75 0.86 -20.27 76.98
N THR A 76 1.62 -21.16 76.33
CA THR A 76 1.97 -21.07 74.91
C THR A 76 0.69 -20.97 74.08
N VAL A 77 0.34 -19.75 73.66
CA VAL A 77 -0.60 -19.52 72.58
C VAL A 77 0.16 -19.82 71.30
N THR A 78 -0.08 -20.98 70.71
CA THR A 78 0.14 -21.16 69.28
C THR A 78 -0.74 -20.14 68.59
N THR A 79 -0.14 -19.05 68.11
CA THR A 79 -0.80 -18.13 67.18
C THR A 79 -1.03 -18.88 65.89
N GLU A 80 -2.18 -19.56 65.79
CA GLU A 80 -2.71 -20.01 64.50
C GLU A 80 -2.83 -18.76 63.62
N THR A 81 -1.99 -18.69 62.60
CA THR A 81 -2.13 -17.65 61.59
C THR A 81 -3.47 -17.87 60.91
N PRO A 82 -4.37 -16.87 60.83
CA PRO A 82 -5.67 -17.07 60.20
C PRO A 82 -5.47 -17.61 58.78
N VAL A 83 -6.04 -18.79 58.54
CA VAL A 83 -5.96 -19.47 57.24
C VAL A 83 -6.68 -18.58 56.23
N LYS A 84 -5.95 -18.05 55.25
CA LYS A 84 -6.53 -17.23 54.18
C LYS A 84 -7.45 -18.12 53.35
N THR A 85 -8.72 -17.76 53.25
CA THR A 85 -9.71 -18.46 52.42
C THR A 85 -10.39 -17.47 51.47
N GLY A 86 -10.92 -17.98 50.37
CA GLY A 86 -11.58 -17.18 49.33
C GLY A 86 -10.63 -16.29 48.54
N TRP A 87 -11.19 -15.26 47.90
CA TRP A 87 -10.44 -14.29 47.12
C TRP A 87 -9.62 -13.36 48.01
N GLN A 88 -8.33 -13.26 47.71
CA GLN A 88 -7.39 -12.36 48.37
C GLN A 88 -6.72 -11.50 47.31
N GLN A 89 -6.75 -10.18 47.50
CA GLN A 89 -6.07 -9.24 46.62
C GLN A 89 -4.65 -8.97 47.12
N ALA A 90 -3.68 -9.13 46.24
CA ALA A 90 -2.29 -8.77 46.52
C ALA A 90 -2.05 -7.26 46.32
N ALA A 91 -0.89 -6.77 46.76
CA ALA A 91 -0.52 -5.35 46.64
C ALA A 91 -0.43 -4.85 45.19
N ASP A 92 -0.14 -5.76 44.25
CA ASP A 92 -0.14 -5.52 42.80
C ASP A 92 -1.55 -5.54 42.18
N LYS A 93 -2.60 -5.65 43.01
CA LYS A 93 -4.02 -5.77 42.64
C LYS A 93 -4.41 -7.10 41.98
N SER A 94 -3.51 -8.07 41.88
CA SER A 94 -3.85 -9.42 41.42
C SER A 94 -4.70 -10.16 42.44
N TRP A 95 -5.57 -11.05 41.95
CA TRP A 95 -6.48 -11.84 42.79
C TRP A 95 -6.04 -13.30 42.82
N THR A 96 -5.91 -13.85 44.03
CA THR A 96 -5.63 -15.28 44.27
C THR A 96 -6.77 -15.89 45.06
N TYR A 97 -7.23 -17.08 44.64
CA TYR A 97 -8.26 -17.83 45.36
C TYR A 97 -7.61 -18.90 46.24
N TYR A 98 -7.89 -18.87 47.54
CA TYR A 98 -7.46 -19.89 48.50
C TYR A 98 -8.64 -20.76 48.92
N ASN A 99 -8.48 -22.07 48.83
CA ASN A 99 -9.48 -23.05 49.25
C ASN A 99 -9.64 -23.07 50.78
N ASN A 100 -10.60 -23.85 51.28
CA ASN A 100 -10.87 -23.97 52.72
C ASN A 100 -9.69 -24.53 53.53
N ASP A 101 -8.76 -25.24 52.88
CA ASP A 101 -7.51 -25.72 53.50
C ASP A 101 -6.38 -24.66 53.48
N GLY A 102 -6.67 -23.45 53.02
CA GLY A 102 -5.71 -22.35 52.91
C GLY A 102 -4.76 -22.43 51.72
N LYS A 103 -4.95 -23.40 50.82
CA LYS A 103 -4.07 -23.60 49.66
C LYS A 103 -4.72 -23.08 48.39
N ALA A 104 -3.89 -22.56 47.50
CA ALA A 104 -4.28 -22.24 46.13
C ALA A 104 -4.15 -23.49 45.25
N ASN A 105 -5.04 -23.63 44.28
CA ASN A 105 -4.90 -24.67 43.25
C ASN A 105 -3.61 -24.46 42.45
N THR A 106 -3.00 -25.53 41.95
CA THR A 106 -1.83 -25.47 41.06
C THR A 106 -2.22 -25.78 39.63
N GLY A 107 -1.52 -25.20 38.65
CA GLY A 107 -1.75 -25.42 37.23
C GLY A 107 -2.71 -24.40 36.60
N ARG A 108 -3.02 -24.62 35.33
CA ARG A 108 -3.87 -23.74 34.52
C ARG A 108 -5.26 -24.35 34.33
N GLU A 109 -6.29 -23.61 34.70
CA GLU A 109 -7.68 -24.09 34.63
C GLU A 109 -8.65 -22.96 34.25
N TYR A 110 -9.70 -23.29 33.49
CA TYR A 110 -10.85 -22.40 33.30
C TYR A 110 -12.01 -22.92 34.14
N SER A 111 -12.32 -22.23 35.23
CA SER A 111 -13.14 -22.78 36.31
C SER A 111 -14.16 -21.78 36.86
N LEU A 112 -15.31 -22.29 37.30
CA LEU A 112 -16.40 -21.52 37.88
C LEU A 112 -16.10 -21.22 39.37
N MET A 113 -15.81 -19.96 39.69
CA MET A 113 -15.44 -19.51 41.03
C MET A 113 -16.46 -18.52 41.60
N PRO A 114 -16.49 -18.29 42.93
CA PRO A 114 -17.20 -17.15 43.50
C PRO A 114 -16.79 -15.85 42.80
N THR A 115 -17.71 -14.91 42.63
CA THR A 115 -17.44 -13.67 41.91
C THR A 115 -16.51 -12.79 42.73
N ILE A 116 -15.42 -12.30 42.14
CA ILE A 116 -14.51 -11.33 42.77
C ILE A 116 -15.34 -10.12 43.22
N GLY A 117 -15.21 -9.74 44.49
CA GLY A 117 -15.96 -8.63 45.10
C GLY A 117 -17.34 -9.00 45.66
N ASP A 118 -17.86 -10.22 45.42
CA ASP A 118 -19.06 -10.70 46.11
C ASP A 118 -18.71 -11.31 47.47
N THR A 119 -18.79 -10.50 48.53
CA THR A 119 -18.51 -10.92 49.90
C THR A 119 -19.50 -11.94 50.46
N ASN A 120 -20.67 -12.11 49.80
CA ASN A 120 -21.67 -13.11 50.21
C ASN A 120 -21.46 -14.47 49.53
N GLY A 121 -20.56 -14.55 48.54
CA GLY A 121 -20.24 -15.78 47.80
C GLY A 121 -21.43 -16.43 47.07
N LYS A 122 -22.48 -15.66 46.79
CA LYS A 122 -23.73 -16.18 46.19
C LYS A 122 -23.63 -16.23 44.67
N SER A 123 -22.91 -15.29 44.07
CA SER A 123 -22.72 -15.18 42.63
C SER A 123 -21.43 -15.90 42.22
N LYS A 124 -21.48 -16.64 41.10
CA LYS A 124 -20.32 -17.31 40.52
C LYS A 124 -20.05 -16.82 39.10
N SER A 125 -18.78 -16.77 38.73
CA SER A 125 -18.31 -16.37 37.40
C SER A 125 -17.19 -17.30 36.95
N TRP A 126 -16.98 -17.42 35.64
CA TRP A 126 -15.90 -18.22 35.08
C TRP A 126 -14.61 -17.40 34.97
N TYR A 127 -13.50 -17.99 35.38
CA TYR A 127 -12.17 -17.38 35.38
C TYR A 127 -11.14 -18.32 34.77
N LEU A 128 -10.20 -17.75 34.03
CA LEU A 128 -8.97 -18.47 33.71
C LEU A 128 -7.97 -18.25 34.84
N MET A 129 -7.50 -19.35 35.41
CA MET A 129 -6.64 -19.37 36.58
C MET A 129 -5.27 -19.94 36.20
N GLN A 130 -4.22 -19.44 36.85
CA GLN A 130 -2.87 -20.01 36.82
C GLN A 130 -2.33 -20.03 38.25
N ASP A 131 -2.09 -21.22 38.78
CA ASP A 131 -1.57 -21.43 40.14
C ASP A 131 -2.42 -20.67 41.19
N GLY A 132 -3.74 -20.73 41.02
CA GLY A 132 -4.74 -20.10 41.88
C GLY A 132 -4.91 -18.60 41.69
N LYS A 133 -4.16 -17.97 40.78
CA LYS A 133 -4.31 -16.55 40.41
C LYS A 133 -5.25 -16.39 39.23
N ALA A 134 -6.18 -15.43 39.31
CA ALA A 134 -7.00 -15.05 38.17
C ALA A 134 -6.17 -14.32 37.11
N LEU A 135 -6.34 -14.68 35.84
CA LEU A 135 -5.69 -14.05 34.70
C LEU A 135 -6.63 -13.07 33.98
N SER A 136 -6.04 -12.03 33.39
CA SER A 136 -6.75 -11.02 32.60
C SER A 136 -6.01 -10.72 31.29
N GLY A 137 -6.64 -9.94 30.41
CA GLY A 137 -6.14 -9.60 29.08
C GLY A 137 -6.18 -10.78 28.11
N VAL A 138 -5.37 -10.70 27.06
CA VAL A 138 -5.24 -11.76 26.06
C VAL A 138 -4.47 -12.94 26.67
N GLN A 139 -5.11 -14.11 26.69
CA GLN A 139 -4.58 -15.34 27.28
C GLN A 139 -4.77 -16.54 26.36
N GLU A 140 -3.76 -17.40 26.28
CA GLU A 140 -3.87 -18.68 25.59
C GLU A 140 -4.66 -19.68 26.44
N TRP A 141 -5.68 -20.32 25.88
CA TRP A 141 -6.39 -21.41 26.53
C TRP A 141 -6.97 -22.37 25.48
N ALA A 142 -6.80 -23.68 25.72
CA ALA A 142 -7.29 -24.75 24.86
C ALA A 142 -6.88 -24.60 23.38
N GLY A 143 -5.64 -24.21 23.12
CA GLY A 143 -5.09 -24.07 21.75
C GLY A 143 -5.58 -22.85 20.98
N SER A 144 -6.15 -21.86 21.66
CA SER A 144 -6.55 -20.57 21.07
C SER A 144 -6.28 -19.43 22.04
N TYR A 145 -6.54 -18.19 21.63
CA TYR A 145 -6.41 -17.02 22.49
C TYR A 145 -7.78 -16.45 22.82
N TRP A 146 -7.92 -15.91 24.02
CA TRP A 146 -9.16 -15.38 24.58
C TRP A 146 -8.89 -14.09 25.33
N ASP A 147 -9.84 -13.17 25.35
CA ASP A 147 -9.71 -11.93 26.11
C ASP A 147 -10.49 -11.97 27.41
N PHE A 148 -9.81 -11.69 28.52
CA PHE A 148 -10.38 -11.62 29.86
C PHE A 148 -10.36 -10.17 30.34
N ASP A 149 -11.48 -9.67 30.84
CA ASP A 149 -11.59 -8.27 31.26
C ASP A 149 -10.58 -7.92 32.35
N SER A 150 -9.91 -6.78 32.20
CA SER A 150 -8.84 -6.35 33.12
C SER A 150 -9.33 -6.00 34.53
N SER A 151 -10.61 -5.66 34.68
CA SER A 151 -11.21 -5.27 35.95
C SER A 151 -11.91 -6.45 36.62
N SER A 152 -12.74 -7.19 35.88
CA SER A 152 -13.51 -8.30 36.42
C SER A 152 -12.83 -9.66 36.32
N TYR A 153 -11.77 -9.81 35.52
CA TYR A 153 -11.07 -11.08 35.23
C TYR A 153 -11.93 -12.16 34.54
N THR A 154 -13.15 -11.81 34.14
CA THR A 154 -14.08 -12.72 33.47
C THR A 154 -13.89 -12.67 31.96
N LEU A 155 -14.27 -13.73 31.26
CA LEU A 155 -14.23 -13.78 29.80
C LEU A 155 -15.01 -12.60 29.18
N SER A 156 -14.38 -11.87 28.27
CA SER A 156 -14.96 -10.68 27.64
C SER A 156 -15.73 -11.06 26.37
N GLN A 157 -16.98 -11.46 26.55
CA GLN A 157 -17.88 -11.94 25.49
C GLN A 157 -18.52 -10.79 24.70
N LYS A 158 -17.71 -10.12 23.89
CA LYS A 158 -18.14 -9.01 23.05
C LYS A 158 -17.24 -8.95 21.83
N LYS A 159 -17.84 -8.92 20.63
CA LYS A 159 -17.11 -8.67 19.40
C LYS A 159 -16.44 -7.29 19.48
N ASP A 160 -15.11 -7.27 19.41
CA ASP A 160 -14.36 -6.03 19.59
C ASP A 160 -13.01 -6.02 18.86
N TYR A 161 -12.56 -4.81 18.56
CA TYR A 161 -11.21 -4.49 18.11
C TYR A 161 -10.53 -3.66 19.20
N PHE A 162 -9.51 -4.22 19.84
CA PHE A 162 -8.96 -3.66 21.07
C PHE A 162 -7.44 -3.84 21.17
N GLN A 163 -6.83 -3.03 22.03
CA GLN A 163 -5.41 -3.10 22.33
C GLN A 163 -5.19 -3.96 23.58
N SER A 164 -4.31 -4.95 23.48
CA SER A 164 -3.99 -5.85 24.60
C SER A 164 -3.11 -5.17 25.65
N GLN A 165 -2.86 -5.90 26.74
CA GLN A 165 -1.90 -5.52 27.79
C GLN A 165 -0.47 -5.29 27.29
N TRP A 166 -0.12 -5.74 26.08
CA TRP A 166 1.19 -5.54 25.46
C TRP A 166 1.23 -4.38 24.47
N GLY A 167 0.12 -3.65 24.30
CA GLY A 167 0.04 -2.58 23.31
C GLY A 167 -0.21 -3.05 21.87
N LEU A 168 -0.46 -4.35 21.66
CA LEU A 168 -0.73 -4.94 20.35
C LEU A 168 -2.24 -4.98 20.08
N TRP A 169 -2.64 -4.79 18.82
CA TRP A 169 -4.04 -4.76 18.45
C TRP A 169 -4.55 -6.15 18.05
N TYR A 170 -5.67 -6.56 18.62
CA TYR A 170 -6.34 -7.84 18.38
C TYR A 170 -7.79 -7.62 18.01
N PHE A 171 -8.40 -8.69 17.48
CA PHE A 171 -9.83 -8.76 17.25
C PHE A 171 -10.39 -10.03 17.87
N LYS A 172 -11.55 -9.90 18.51
CA LYS A 172 -12.29 -11.02 19.09
C LYS A 172 -13.70 -11.08 18.56
N ASP A 173 -14.24 -12.29 18.47
CA ASP A 173 -15.65 -12.51 18.18
C ASP A 173 -16.54 -12.27 19.42
N ASP A 174 -17.84 -12.48 19.26
CA ASP A 174 -18.84 -12.34 20.33
C ASP A 174 -18.66 -13.35 21.48
N THR A 175 -17.94 -14.45 21.25
CA THR A 175 -17.58 -15.42 22.30
C THR A 175 -16.37 -14.98 23.14
N GLY A 176 -15.67 -13.94 22.72
CA GLY A 176 -14.42 -13.48 23.35
C GLY A 176 -13.17 -14.20 22.86
N ARG A 177 -13.31 -15.07 21.85
CA ARG A 177 -12.18 -15.76 21.22
C ARG A 177 -11.47 -14.82 20.25
N ILE A 178 -10.16 -14.74 20.36
CA ILE A 178 -9.33 -13.95 19.45
C ILE A 178 -9.32 -14.63 18.07
N GLN A 179 -9.56 -13.83 17.02
CA GLN A 179 -9.56 -14.28 15.64
C GLN A 179 -8.31 -13.81 14.90
N SER A 180 -8.01 -14.49 13.80
CA SER A 180 -6.97 -14.10 12.84
C SER A 180 -7.49 -14.18 11.41
N GLY A 181 -6.66 -13.83 10.43
CA GLY A 181 -7.06 -13.71 9.03
C GLY A 181 -7.83 -12.42 8.75
N VAL A 182 -8.69 -12.45 7.73
CA VAL A 182 -9.48 -11.29 7.32
C VAL A 182 -10.77 -11.23 8.15
N GLN A 183 -10.98 -10.11 8.85
CA GLN A 183 -12.09 -9.93 9.79
C GLN A 183 -12.90 -8.67 9.47
N GLU A 184 -14.22 -8.76 9.54
CA GLU A 184 -15.10 -7.62 9.35
C GLU A 184 -15.29 -6.83 10.66
N TRP A 185 -15.00 -5.54 10.60
CA TRP A 185 -15.18 -4.61 11.69
C TRP A 185 -15.58 -3.22 11.21
N ALA A 186 -16.64 -2.67 11.80
CA ALA A 186 -17.14 -1.32 11.54
C ALA A 186 -17.35 -0.99 10.04
N GLY A 187 -17.94 -1.93 9.29
CA GLY A 187 -18.25 -1.76 7.86
C GLY A 187 -17.04 -1.84 6.93
N SER A 188 -15.90 -2.30 7.41
CA SER A 188 -14.70 -2.55 6.62
C SER A 188 -14.06 -3.88 7.02
N TYR A 189 -12.99 -4.26 6.34
CA TYR A 189 -12.24 -5.48 6.63
C TYR A 189 -10.82 -5.15 7.09
N TRP A 190 -10.30 -5.98 7.98
CA TRP A 190 -8.98 -5.86 8.58
C TRP A 190 -8.28 -7.20 8.57
N TYR A 191 -6.95 -7.19 8.51
CA TYR A 191 -6.15 -8.41 8.49
C TYR A 191 -5.34 -8.55 9.78
N PHE A 192 -5.55 -9.68 10.44
CA PHE A 192 -4.82 -10.11 11.63
C PHE A 192 -3.93 -11.30 11.26
N ASP A 193 -2.66 -11.24 11.59
CA ASP A 193 -1.68 -12.25 11.22
C ASP A 193 -2.08 -13.64 11.81
N PRO A 194 -2.17 -14.71 11.02
CA PRO A 194 -2.54 -16.04 11.53
C PRO A 194 -1.57 -16.66 12.55
N MET A 195 -0.29 -16.27 12.53
CA MET A 195 0.73 -16.74 13.48
C MET A 195 0.66 -15.97 14.79
N TYR A 196 0.47 -14.64 14.75
CA TYR A 196 0.53 -13.78 15.93
C TYR A 196 -0.83 -13.28 16.44
N TYR A 197 -1.89 -13.45 15.66
CA TYR A 197 -3.26 -12.94 15.88
C TYR A 197 -3.38 -11.41 15.96
N THR A 198 -2.28 -10.70 15.72
CA THR A 198 -2.22 -9.24 15.82
C THR A 198 -2.52 -8.57 14.49
N LEU A 199 -3.02 -7.34 14.55
CA LEU A 199 -3.23 -6.53 13.38
C LEU A 199 -1.94 -6.38 12.55
N SER A 200 -2.03 -6.64 11.25
CA SER A 200 -0.90 -6.41 10.35
C SER A 200 -0.55 -4.93 10.26
N GLN A 201 0.75 -4.62 10.23
CA GLN A 201 1.28 -3.26 10.05
C GLN A 201 2.05 -3.11 8.73
N LYS A 202 1.79 -4.01 7.78
CA LYS A 202 2.53 -4.10 6.52
C LYS A 202 1.58 -4.20 5.35
N LYS A 203 1.84 -3.40 4.31
CA LYS A 203 1.19 -3.53 3.02
C LYS A 203 1.58 -4.85 2.36
N ASP A 204 0.61 -5.71 2.14
CA ASP A 204 0.82 -7.06 1.58
C ASP A 204 -0.42 -7.58 0.85
N TYR A 205 -0.25 -8.58 -0.01
CA TYR A 205 -1.34 -9.24 -0.73
C TYR A 205 -1.56 -10.64 -0.18
N VAL A 206 -2.60 -10.82 0.62
CA VAL A 206 -2.78 -11.99 1.48
C VAL A 206 -4.02 -12.79 1.11
N GLN A 207 -3.95 -14.10 1.33
CA GLN A 207 -5.11 -14.98 1.20
C GLN A 207 -5.93 -14.97 2.50
N SER A 208 -7.25 -14.81 2.39
CA SER A 208 -8.18 -14.98 3.50
C SER A 208 -8.40 -16.46 3.82
N GLN A 209 -9.00 -16.71 4.98
CA GLN A 209 -9.42 -18.05 5.40
C GLN A 209 -10.51 -18.69 4.51
N TRP A 210 -11.12 -17.93 3.60
CA TRP A 210 -12.06 -18.44 2.57
C TRP A 210 -11.43 -18.50 1.17
N GLY A 211 -10.12 -18.29 1.05
CA GLY A 211 -9.35 -18.52 -0.17
C GLY A 211 -9.23 -17.33 -1.12
N ALA A 212 -9.96 -16.24 -0.90
CA ALA A 212 -9.85 -15.03 -1.71
C ALA A 212 -8.65 -14.17 -1.30
N TYR A 213 -8.10 -13.41 -2.24
CA TYR A 213 -6.93 -12.58 -1.97
C TYR A 213 -7.28 -11.10 -1.86
N TYR A 214 -6.66 -10.42 -0.89
CA TYR A 214 -6.94 -9.03 -0.52
C TYR A 214 -5.65 -8.25 -0.34
N LEU A 215 -5.66 -6.98 -0.73
CA LEU A 215 -4.56 -6.07 -0.43
C LEU A 215 -4.76 -5.47 0.96
N VAL A 216 -3.84 -5.75 1.87
CA VAL A 216 -3.78 -5.16 3.21
C VAL A 216 -2.98 -3.86 3.14
N GLY A 217 -3.40 -2.82 3.85
CA GLY A 217 -2.67 -1.56 4.02
C GLY A 217 -1.63 -1.63 5.14
N ASN A 218 -0.83 -0.57 5.28
CA ASN A 218 0.14 -0.46 6.38
C ASN A 218 -0.51 -0.33 7.77
N ASP A 219 -1.81 -0.09 7.82
CA ASP A 219 -2.65 -0.01 9.02
C ASP A 219 -3.47 -1.28 9.25
N GLY A 220 -3.24 -2.34 8.46
CA GLY A 220 -3.96 -3.60 8.55
C GLY A 220 -5.36 -3.58 7.94
N ARG A 221 -5.85 -2.44 7.45
CA ARG A 221 -7.13 -2.37 6.73
C ARG A 221 -7.01 -3.00 5.35
N ILE A 222 -8.01 -3.76 4.95
CA ILE A 222 -8.14 -4.20 3.56
C ILE A 222 -8.47 -3.00 2.68
N GLN A 223 -7.69 -2.83 1.62
CA GLN A 223 -7.74 -1.69 0.72
C GLN A 223 -8.65 -1.96 -0.47
N SER A 224 -9.28 -0.92 -0.99
CA SER A 224 -10.04 -0.95 -2.22
C SER A 224 -9.80 0.31 -3.07
N GLY A 225 -10.38 0.36 -4.27
CA GLY A 225 -10.15 1.44 -5.23
C GLY A 225 -8.78 1.32 -5.90
N VAL A 226 -8.22 2.46 -6.31
CA VAL A 226 -6.90 2.50 -6.96
C VAL A 226 -5.81 2.54 -5.89
N GLN A 227 -4.91 1.56 -5.91
CA GLN A 227 -3.92 1.35 -4.87
C GLN A 227 -2.53 1.17 -5.47
N GLU A 228 -1.54 1.86 -4.92
CA GLU A 228 -0.14 1.64 -5.26
C GLU A 228 0.38 0.38 -4.57
N TRP A 229 0.90 -0.58 -5.30
CA TRP A 229 1.48 -1.78 -4.74
C TRP A 229 2.50 -2.40 -5.71
N ALA A 230 3.63 -2.88 -5.16
CA ALA A 230 4.72 -3.48 -5.91
C ALA A 230 5.23 -2.62 -7.09
N GLY A 231 5.34 -1.30 -6.90
CA GLY A 231 5.87 -0.37 -7.90
C GLY A 231 4.93 -0.05 -9.06
N SER A 232 3.63 -0.36 -8.93
CA SER A 232 2.59 -0.03 -9.90
C SER A 232 1.30 0.36 -9.18
N TYR A 233 0.32 0.87 -9.93
CA TYR A 233 -1.06 0.99 -9.45
C TYR A 233 -1.91 -0.20 -9.87
N TRP A 234 -2.85 -0.58 -9.01
CA TRP A 234 -3.79 -1.69 -9.15
C TRP A 234 -5.18 -1.25 -8.74
N TYR A 235 -6.22 -1.87 -9.27
CA TYR A 235 -7.61 -1.56 -8.93
C TYR A 235 -8.28 -2.75 -8.23
N PHE A 236 -8.78 -2.48 -7.03
CA PHE A 236 -9.54 -3.40 -6.21
C PHE A 236 -10.98 -2.91 -6.13
N ASP A 237 -11.95 -3.78 -6.37
CA ASP A 237 -13.36 -3.41 -6.40
C ASP A 237 -13.83 -2.86 -5.04
N PRO A 238 -14.43 -1.66 -4.95
CA PRO A 238 -14.84 -1.07 -3.66
C PRO A 238 -15.88 -1.86 -2.87
N THR A 239 -16.64 -2.75 -3.51
CA THR A 239 -17.69 -3.54 -2.86
C THR A 239 -17.14 -4.86 -2.34
N THR A 240 -16.34 -5.55 -3.17
CA THR A 240 -15.84 -6.90 -2.89
C THR A 240 -14.40 -6.92 -2.39
N TYR A 241 -13.66 -5.82 -2.52
CA TYR A 241 -12.23 -5.66 -2.21
C TYR A 241 -11.29 -6.58 -3.03
N LEU A 242 -11.83 -7.28 -4.03
CA LEU A 242 -11.05 -8.18 -4.87
C LEU A 242 -10.35 -7.43 -5.98
N LEU A 243 -9.18 -7.95 -6.39
CA LEU A 243 -8.46 -7.44 -7.55
C LEU A 243 -9.34 -7.56 -8.80
N SER A 244 -9.51 -6.45 -9.53
CA SER A 244 -10.30 -6.47 -10.76
C SER A 244 -9.69 -7.42 -11.79
N GLN A 245 -10.55 -8.15 -12.50
CA GLN A 245 -10.17 -9.05 -13.59
C GLN A 245 -10.78 -8.59 -14.93
N LYS A 246 -11.10 -7.29 -15.03
CA LYS A 246 -11.84 -6.71 -16.14
C LYS A 246 -11.21 -5.41 -16.57
N LYS A 247 -10.95 -5.30 -17.87
CA LYS A 247 -10.53 -4.04 -18.48
C LYS A 247 -11.68 -3.02 -18.48
N ASN A 248 -11.52 -1.94 -17.74
CA ASN A 248 -12.51 -0.89 -17.59
C ASN A 248 -11.86 0.46 -17.28
N TYR A 249 -12.63 1.54 -17.43
CA TYR A 249 -12.21 2.88 -17.07
C TYR A 249 -12.93 3.29 -15.77
N VAL A 250 -12.17 3.49 -14.70
CA VAL A 250 -12.71 3.62 -13.34
C VAL A 250 -12.26 4.93 -12.69
N GLN A 251 -13.10 5.47 -11.82
CA GLN A 251 -12.75 6.63 -11.01
C GLN A 251 -12.09 6.16 -9.70
N SER A 252 -10.91 6.71 -9.40
CA SER A 252 -10.24 6.52 -8.11
C SER A 252 -10.96 7.24 -6.97
N GLN A 253 -10.59 6.89 -5.74
CA GLN A 253 -11.08 7.54 -4.52
C GLN A 253 -10.69 9.03 -4.40
N TRP A 254 -9.75 9.53 -5.21
CA TRP A 254 -9.39 10.95 -5.28
C TRP A 254 -9.97 11.66 -6.52
N GLY A 255 -10.87 11.01 -7.26
CA GLY A 255 -11.66 11.61 -8.34
C GLY A 255 -11.04 11.55 -9.74
N ALA A 256 -9.77 11.16 -9.88
CA ALA A 256 -9.15 10.96 -11.18
C ALA A 256 -9.55 9.61 -11.80
N TRP A 257 -9.56 9.53 -13.12
CA TRP A 257 -9.96 8.33 -13.86
C TRP A 257 -8.76 7.58 -14.42
N TYR A 258 -8.82 6.26 -14.37
CA TYR A 258 -7.73 5.36 -14.73
C TYR A 258 -8.24 4.17 -15.56
N MET A 259 -7.44 3.74 -16.51
CA MET A 259 -7.70 2.51 -17.27
C MET A 259 -7.13 1.32 -16.50
N VAL A 260 -7.99 0.38 -16.13
CA VAL A 260 -7.59 -0.89 -15.51
C VAL A 260 -7.43 -1.93 -16.62
N GLY A 261 -6.40 -2.78 -16.53
CA GLY A 261 -6.20 -3.94 -17.39
C GLY A 261 -7.07 -5.13 -17.00
N ASN A 262 -7.03 -6.20 -17.80
CA ASN A 262 -7.70 -7.46 -17.46
C ASN A 262 -7.10 -8.15 -16.24
N ASP A 263 -5.91 -7.76 -15.82
CA ASP A 263 -5.17 -8.25 -14.65
C ASP A 263 -5.36 -7.35 -13.42
N GLY A 264 -6.19 -6.30 -13.52
CA GLY A 264 -6.42 -5.34 -12.44
C GLY A 264 -5.33 -4.28 -12.33
N ARG A 265 -4.26 -4.33 -13.13
CA ARG A 265 -3.19 -3.33 -13.12
C ARG A 265 -3.63 -2.07 -13.87
N ILE A 266 -3.34 -0.90 -13.33
CA ILE A 266 -3.58 0.36 -14.03
C ILE A 266 -2.63 0.47 -15.24
N GLN A 267 -3.19 0.77 -16.40
CA GLN A 267 -2.52 0.79 -17.69
C GLN A 267 -1.96 2.18 -18.00
N SER A 268 -0.84 2.20 -18.72
CA SER A 268 -0.21 3.39 -19.29
C SER A 268 0.20 3.12 -20.74
N GLY A 269 0.52 4.18 -21.49
CA GLY A 269 0.87 4.09 -22.91
C GLY A 269 -0.35 4.03 -23.82
N LEU A 270 -0.17 3.47 -25.02
CA LEU A 270 -1.28 3.22 -25.95
C LEU A 270 -2.08 1.99 -25.50
N VAL A 271 -3.39 2.15 -25.39
CA VAL A 271 -4.29 1.10 -24.91
C VAL A 271 -5.54 1.04 -25.78
N ASP A 272 -5.81 -0.13 -26.38
CA ASP A 272 -7.03 -0.36 -27.15
C ASP A 272 -8.21 -0.72 -26.25
N TRP A 273 -9.30 0.02 -26.35
CA TRP A 273 -10.49 -0.19 -25.54
C TRP A 273 -11.75 0.19 -26.33
N MET A 274 -12.77 -0.68 -26.30
CA MET A 274 -14.04 -0.48 -27.00
C MET A 274 -13.89 -0.11 -28.50
N GLY A 275 -12.91 -0.72 -29.19
CA GLY A 275 -12.68 -0.49 -30.62
C GLY A 275 -11.95 0.80 -30.98
N SER A 276 -11.41 1.54 -30.00
CA SER A 276 -10.58 2.72 -30.21
C SER A 276 -9.29 2.65 -29.41
N THR A 277 -8.25 3.34 -29.85
CA THR A 277 -6.99 3.46 -29.12
C THR A 277 -7.00 4.72 -28.27
N TYR A 278 -6.51 4.64 -27.05
CA TYR A 278 -6.36 5.76 -26.11
C TYR A 278 -4.91 5.84 -25.64
N TYR A 279 -4.47 7.01 -25.20
CA TYR A 279 -3.15 7.18 -24.60
C TYR A 279 -3.27 7.59 -23.13
N PHE A 280 -2.55 6.87 -22.28
CA PHE A 280 -2.45 7.11 -20.84
C PHE A 280 -1.02 7.49 -20.50
N ASP A 281 -0.82 8.64 -19.86
CA ASP A 281 0.52 9.15 -19.54
C ASP A 281 1.28 8.19 -18.60
N PRO A 282 2.52 7.75 -18.89
CA PRO A 282 3.24 6.78 -18.07
C PRO A 282 3.61 7.22 -16.65
N VAL A 283 3.54 8.53 -16.36
CA VAL A 283 3.88 9.07 -15.04
C VAL A 283 2.62 9.22 -14.20
N THR A 284 1.56 9.75 -14.78
CA THR A 284 0.32 10.10 -14.09
C THR A 284 -0.79 9.07 -14.30
N TYR A 285 -0.66 8.17 -15.28
CA TYR A 285 -1.65 7.18 -15.72
C TYR A 285 -2.98 7.79 -16.20
N LEU A 286 -3.04 9.10 -16.39
CA LEU A 286 -4.24 9.80 -16.84
C LEU A 286 -4.34 9.78 -18.36
N ARG A 287 -5.57 9.72 -18.85
CA ARG A 287 -5.86 9.78 -20.28
C ARG A 287 -5.47 11.15 -20.84
N THR A 288 -4.84 11.14 -22.01
CA THR A 288 -4.56 12.37 -22.77
C THR A 288 -5.74 12.69 -23.68
N ASP A 289 -6.26 13.92 -23.55
CA ASP A 289 -7.41 14.41 -24.31
C ASP A 289 -7.06 15.73 -25.02
N ASN A 290 -7.57 15.91 -26.24
CA ASN A 290 -7.46 17.12 -27.06
C ASN A 290 -6.03 17.66 -27.18
N LYS A 291 -5.07 16.77 -27.45
CA LYS A 291 -3.65 17.09 -27.38
C LYS A 291 -2.80 16.22 -28.32
N ASP A 292 -1.82 16.86 -28.93
CA ASP A 292 -0.74 16.18 -29.64
C ASP A 292 0.31 15.64 -28.65
N PHE A 293 0.78 14.42 -28.87
CA PHE A 293 1.86 13.81 -28.09
C PHE A 293 2.80 13.00 -28.98
N TYR A 294 3.99 12.71 -28.47
CA TYR A 294 5.03 12.00 -29.22
C TYR A 294 5.43 10.71 -28.52
N LEU A 295 5.49 9.61 -29.26
CA LEU A 295 6.04 8.34 -28.79
C LEU A 295 7.12 7.89 -29.75
N ASN A 296 8.35 7.71 -29.26
CA ASN A 296 9.50 7.30 -30.08
C ASN A 296 9.70 8.18 -31.34
N GLY A 297 9.44 9.50 -31.21
CA GLY A 297 9.55 10.46 -32.32
C GLY A 297 8.34 10.50 -33.27
N VAL A 298 7.33 9.66 -33.07
CA VAL A 298 6.09 9.65 -33.84
C VAL A 298 5.07 10.58 -33.19
N LYS A 299 4.49 11.48 -33.99
CA LYS A 299 3.38 12.34 -33.55
C LYS A 299 2.05 11.59 -33.57
N TYR A 300 1.30 11.71 -32.48
CA TYR A 300 -0.07 11.24 -32.33
C TYR A 300 -0.95 12.41 -31.93
N HIS A 301 -2.24 12.33 -32.28
CA HIS A 301 -3.25 13.27 -31.84
C HIS A 301 -4.32 12.53 -31.04
N ALA A 302 -4.57 12.92 -29.80
CA ALA A 302 -5.75 12.50 -29.06
C ALA A 302 -6.85 13.55 -29.23
N ASP A 303 -8.03 13.14 -29.71
CA ASP A 303 -9.17 14.05 -29.88
C ASP A 303 -9.82 14.43 -28.53
N LYS A 304 -10.91 15.20 -28.57
CA LYS A 304 -11.65 15.64 -27.37
C LYS A 304 -12.21 14.50 -26.51
N ASN A 305 -12.37 13.30 -27.08
CA ASN A 305 -12.85 12.11 -26.39
C ASN A 305 -11.68 11.21 -25.95
N GLY A 306 -10.44 11.61 -26.22
CA GLY A 306 -9.21 10.86 -25.94
C GLY A 306 -8.88 9.81 -26.99
N ILE A 307 -9.65 9.72 -28.09
CA ILE A 307 -9.38 8.75 -29.15
C ILE A 307 -8.13 9.19 -29.88
N VAL A 308 -7.15 8.29 -29.88
CA VAL A 308 -5.86 8.49 -30.51
C VAL A 308 -5.96 8.13 -31.98
N THR A 309 -5.68 9.12 -32.83
CA THR A 309 -5.36 8.89 -34.22
C THR A 309 -3.87 9.08 -34.44
N ASN A 310 -3.34 8.34 -35.40
CA ASN A 310 -1.98 8.50 -35.86
C ASN A 310 -2.00 9.27 -37.18
N ASP A 311 -1.08 10.22 -37.36
CA ASP A 311 -0.97 11.07 -38.56
C ASP A 311 -0.52 10.28 -39.81
N GLY A 312 -1.25 9.24 -40.25
CA GLY A 312 -1.07 8.49 -41.52
C GLY A 312 0.27 7.76 -41.74
N LEU A 313 1.35 8.17 -41.09
CA LEU A 313 2.72 7.71 -41.28
C LEU A 313 2.93 6.37 -40.57
N SER A 314 2.43 6.17 -39.36
CA SER A 314 2.57 4.87 -38.71
C SER A 314 1.66 3.81 -39.31
N ALA A 315 0.54 4.17 -39.93
CA ALA A 315 -0.23 3.21 -40.73
C ALA A 315 0.61 2.68 -41.90
N LYS A 316 1.40 3.54 -42.56
CA LYS A 316 2.32 3.15 -43.64
C LYS A 316 3.46 2.27 -43.13
N VAL A 317 4.11 2.64 -42.03
CA VAL A 317 5.19 1.83 -41.45
C VAL A 317 4.69 0.49 -40.91
N ASN A 318 3.54 0.46 -40.22
CA ASN A 318 2.93 -0.80 -39.75
C ASN A 318 2.53 -1.70 -40.91
N LYS A 319 2.06 -1.12 -42.02
CA LYS A 319 1.81 -1.85 -43.26
C LYS A 319 3.10 -2.50 -43.79
N ALA A 320 4.24 -1.80 -43.78
CA ALA A 320 5.52 -2.43 -44.14
C ALA A 320 5.96 -3.53 -43.16
N LEU A 321 5.77 -3.31 -41.85
CA LEU A 321 6.11 -4.29 -40.82
C LEU A 321 5.27 -5.57 -40.94
N SER A 322 4.02 -5.50 -41.39
CA SER A 322 3.19 -6.69 -41.60
C SER A 322 3.65 -7.57 -42.77
N ALA A 323 4.58 -7.08 -43.60
CA ALA A 323 5.19 -7.86 -44.68
C ALA A 323 6.45 -8.65 -44.24
N ILE A 324 6.91 -8.51 -42.98
CA ILE A 324 8.07 -9.27 -42.47
C ILE A 324 7.89 -10.77 -42.75
N GLY A 325 8.95 -11.41 -43.25
CA GLY A 325 8.95 -12.80 -43.67
C GLY A 325 8.50 -13.04 -45.11
N THR A 326 7.98 -12.02 -45.81
CA THR A 326 7.67 -12.14 -47.25
C THR A 326 8.97 -12.25 -48.06
N PRO A 327 9.11 -13.21 -48.98
CA PRO A 327 10.31 -13.35 -49.80
C PRO A 327 10.64 -12.12 -50.64
N TYR A 328 11.93 -11.88 -50.84
CA TYR A 328 12.38 -10.93 -51.84
C TYR A 328 12.07 -11.44 -53.24
N VAL A 329 11.42 -10.61 -54.05
CA VAL A 329 11.18 -10.88 -55.48
C VAL A 329 11.57 -9.63 -56.26
N TRP A 330 12.54 -9.75 -57.17
CA TRP A 330 12.94 -8.65 -58.03
C TRP A 330 11.73 -8.16 -58.85
N GLY A 331 11.41 -6.87 -58.76
CA GLY A 331 10.21 -6.31 -59.40
C GLY A 331 8.91 -6.51 -58.61
N GLY A 332 8.94 -7.18 -57.46
CA GLY A 332 7.77 -7.41 -56.61
C GLY A 332 7.32 -6.17 -55.84
N SER A 333 6.00 -5.98 -55.72
CA SER A 333 5.39 -4.81 -55.06
C SER A 333 4.06 -5.13 -54.35
N GLN A 334 3.83 -6.39 -53.98
CA GLN A 334 2.58 -6.84 -53.36
C GLN A 334 2.80 -8.04 -52.43
N PRO A 335 1.87 -8.32 -51.48
CA PRO A 335 1.95 -9.50 -50.64
C PRO A 335 2.14 -10.78 -51.48
N GLY A 336 3.19 -11.54 -51.16
CA GLY A 336 3.68 -12.66 -51.97
C GLY A 336 5.06 -12.44 -52.58
N GLY A 337 5.54 -11.19 -52.65
CA GLY A 337 6.92 -10.89 -53.03
C GLY A 337 7.20 -9.39 -53.16
N PHE A 338 8.30 -8.93 -52.55
CA PHE A 338 8.70 -7.52 -52.59
C PHE A 338 10.16 -7.34 -53.03
N ASP A 339 10.46 -6.30 -53.80
CA ASP A 339 11.79 -5.67 -53.79
C ASP A 339 11.80 -4.46 -52.85
N CYS A 340 12.98 -3.86 -52.64
CA CYS A 340 13.17 -2.78 -51.69
C CYS A 340 12.22 -1.60 -51.94
N SER A 341 12.16 -1.14 -53.19
CA SER A 341 11.28 -0.05 -53.62
C SER A 341 9.81 -0.45 -53.68
N GLY A 342 9.51 -1.71 -53.99
CA GLY A 342 8.14 -2.24 -54.02
C GLY A 342 7.51 -2.34 -52.64
N LEU A 343 8.30 -2.68 -51.60
CA LEU A 343 7.84 -2.62 -50.21
C LEU A 343 7.44 -1.18 -49.82
N VAL A 344 8.30 -0.21 -50.13
CA VAL A 344 8.04 1.22 -49.88
C VAL A 344 6.81 1.69 -50.64
N GLN A 345 6.72 1.36 -51.93
CA GLN A 345 5.61 1.73 -52.80
C GLN A 345 4.27 1.26 -52.22
N TRP A 346 4.19 -0.02 -51.86
CA TRP A 346 2.99 -0.63 -51.31
C TRP A 346 2.62 -0.10 -49.93
N ALA A 347 3.61 0.09 -49.05
CA ALA A 347 3.42 0.59 -47.70
C ALA A 347 2.95 2.06 -47.69
N TYR A 348 3.57 2.91 -48.49
CA TYR A 348 3.31 4.35 -48.52
C TYR A 348 2.25 4.79 -49.53
N GLY A 349 1.84 3.90 -50.43
CA GLY A 349 0.90 4.20 -51.51
C GLY A 349 1.50 5.16 -52.55
N LEU A 350 2.81 5.06 -52.80
CA LEU A 350 3.51 5.97 -53.71
C LEU A 350 3.28 5.57 -55.18
N PRO A 351 3.13 6.54 -56.10
CA PRO A 351 3.19 6.24 -57.52
C PRO A 351 4.62 5.88 -57.98
N GLN A 352 5.66 6.33 -57.27
CA GLN A 352 7.06 6.07 -57.60
C GLN A 352 7.43 4.60 -57.34
N ARG A 353 7.84 3.91 -58.41
CA ARG A 353 8.15 2.48 -58.37
C ARG A 353 9.61 2.18 -58.03
N THR A 354 10.54 3.03 -58.41
CA THR A 354 11.98 2.74 -58.33
C THR A 354 12.65 3.55 -57.24
N THR A 355 13.74 3.05 -56.67
CA THR A 355 14.59 3.77 -55.70
C THR A 355 14.95 5.18 -56.21
N TYR A 356 15.33 5.30 -57.48
CA TYR A 356 15.66 6.58 -58.14
C TYR A 356 14.53 7.60 -58.13
N THR A 357 13.28 7.16 -58.25
CA THR A 357 12.12 8.06 -58.24
C THR A 357 11.62 8.29 -56.82
N GLN A 358 11.77 7.30 -55.93
CA GLN A 358 11.33 7.42 -54.54
C GLN A 358 12.16 8.42 -53.72
N GLN A 359 13.43 8.67 -54.05
CA GLN A 359 14.19 9.72 -53.35
C GLN A 359 13.60 11.13 -53.56
N THR A 360 12.86 11.38 -54.65
CA THR A 360 12.32 12.72 -54.96
C THR A 360 11.00 13.04 -54.24
N VAL A 361 10.52 12.17 -53.34
CA VAL A 361 9.22 12.33 -52.66
C VAL A 361 9.29 13.26 -51.46
N GLY A 362 10.45 13.88 -51.21
CA GLY A 362 10.61 14.92 -50.22
C GLY A 362 12.06 15.39 -50.08
N LYS A 363 12.34 16.04 -48.95
CA LYS A 363 13.62 16.70 -48.65
C LYS A 363 14.67 15.68 -48.24
N HIS A 364 15.84 15.77 -48.89
CA HIS A 364 17.02 14.99 -48.57
C HIS A 364 17.72 15.55 -47.32
N VAL A 365 18.19 14.66 -46.45
CA VAL A 365 18.98 14.98 -45.27
C VAL A 365 20.18 14.05 -45.19
N TYR A 366 21.38 14.63 -45.23
CA TYR A 366 22.66 13.93 -45.27
C TYR A 366 23.39 13.91 -43.92
N ASN A 367 23.06 14.86 -43.04
CA ASN A 367 23.60 14.90 -41.70
C ASN A 367 22.73 14.07 -40.74
N ASN A 368 23.35 13.52 -39.70
CA ASN A 368 22.64 12.85 -38.61
C ASN A 368 21.73 11.68 -39.05
N VAL A 369 22.11 10.96 -40.11
CA VAL A 369 21.31 9.85 -40.68
C VAL A 369 21.03 8.73 -39.65
N ALA A 370 21.95 8.53 -38.72
CA ALA A 370 21.78 7.60 -37.58
C ALA A 370 20.52 7.87 -36.76
N ASN A 371 20.07 9.13 -36.71
CA ASN A 371 18.88 9.59 -36.00
C ASN A 371 17.73 9.93 -36.96
N ALA A 372 17.72 9.36 -38.17
CA ALA A 372 16.62 9.53 -39.11
C ALA A 372 15.27 9.23 -38.42
N PRO A 373 14.29 10.13 -38.55
CA PRO A 373 13.03 10.01 -37.83
C PRO A 373 12.26 8.77 -38.30
N TYR A 374 11.39 8.27 -37.42
CA TYR A 374 10.48 7.17 -37.74
C TYR A 374 9.68 7.50 -39.01
N GLY A 375 9.61 6.54 -39.93
CA GLY A 375 8.91 6.67 -41.20
C GLY A 375 9.62 7.48 -42.28
N ALA A 376 10.85 7.97 -42.05
CA ALA A 376 11.69 8.46 -43.13
C ALA A 376 12.14 7.31 -44.06
N LEU A 377 12.36 7.62 -45.34
CA LEU A 377 12.93 6.66 -46.28
C LEU A 377 14.45 6.78 -46.24
N LEU A 378 15.13 5.68 -45.92
CA LEU A 378 16.58 5.59 -45.85
C LEU A 378 17.12 5.11 -47.19
N PHE A 379 18.07 5.84 -47.76
CA PHE A 379 18.66 5.51 -49.05
C PHE A 379 20.13 5.13 -48.90
N PHE A 380 20.53 4.11 -49.66
CA PHE A 380 21.89 3.61 -49.72
C PHE A 380 22.41 3.85 -51.14
N GLY A 381 23.68 4.24 -51.26
CA GLY A 381 24.25 4.79 -52.49
C GLY A 381 24.15 6.32 -52.55
N SER A 382 24.69 6.90 -53.62
CA SER A 382 24.65 8.35 -53.88
C SER A 382 23.30 8.79 -54.44
N ASP A 383 22.96 10.08 -54.39
CA ASP A 383 21.71 10.58 -55.02
C ASP A 383 21.64 10.29 -56.53
N ALA A 384 22.79 10.30 -57.20
CA ALA A 384 22.89 9.99 -58.62
C ALA A 384 22.70 8.49 -58.91
N SER A 385 22.86 7.63 -57.91
CA SER A 385 22.74 6.18 -58.06
C SER A 385 22.40 5.51 -56.73
N PRO A 386 21.16 5.64 -56.23
CA PRO A 386 20.75 4.95 -55.02
C PRO A 386 20.51 3.47 -55.34
N SER A 387 21.20 2.60 -54.61
CA SER A 387 21.17 1.15 -54.80
C SER A 387 20.08 0.46 -53.99
N HIS A 388 19.65 1.05 -52.86
CA HIS A 388 18.67 0.43 -51.96
C HIS A 388 17.84 1.47 -51.21
N VAL A 389 16.63 1.10 -50.80
CA VAL A 389 15.75 1.91 -49.95
C VAL A 389 15.18 1.09 -48.80
N ALA A 390 15.04 1.71 -47.63
CA ALA A 390 14.42 1.14 -46.44
C ALA A 390 13.51 2.15 -45.75
N ILE A 391 12.68 1.68 -44.81
CA ILE A 391 11.80 2.54 -44.00
C ILE A 391 12.37 2.61 -42.59
N SER A 392 12.72 3.82 -42.14
CA SER A 392 13.24 4.05 -40.79
C SER A 392 12.19 3.69 -39.74
N LEU A 393 12.62 2.96 -38.71
CA LEU A 393 11.83 2.70 -37.50
C LEU A 393 12.28 3.61 -36.33
N GLY A 394 13.10 4.63 -36.63
CA GLY A 394 13.79 5.41 -35.62
C GLY A 394 14.88 4.61 -34.90
N ASN A 395 15.58 5.27 -33.98
CA ASN A 395 16.61 4.65 -33.12
C ASN A 395 17.66 3.82 -33.88
N GLY A 396 18.03 4.24 -35.10
CA GLY A 396 19.02 3.55 -35.92
C GLY A 396 18.59 2.17 -36.45
N THR A 397 17.29 1.87 -36.52
CA THR A 397 16.75 0.62 -37.11
C THR A 397 15.82 0.89 -38.28
N TYR A 398 15.64 -0.09 -39.15
CA TYR A 398 14.78 0.03 -40.34
C TYR A 398 14.22 -1.32 -40.81
N VAL A 399 13.08 -1.28 -41.51
CA VAL A 399 12.52 -2.44 -42.23
C VAL A 399 12.82 -2.32 -43.73
N HIS A 400 13.22 -3.43 -44.35
CA HIS A 400 13.51 -3.49 -45.79
C HIS A 400 13.28 -4.88 -46.39
N ALA A 401 13.18 -4.94 -47.73
CA ALA A 401 13.34 -6.17 -48.50
C ALA A 401 14.78 -6.20 -49.07
N PRO A 402 15.71 -6.98 -48.49
CA PRO A 402 17.15 -6.87 -48.71
C PRO A 402 17.61 -7.23 -50.13
N GLU A 403 17.47 -8.50 -50.51
CA GLU A 403 18.05 -9.07 -51.73
C GLU A 403 17.46 -10.46 -52.05
N PRO A 404 17.63 -10.99 -53.27
CA PRO A 404 17.17 -12.33 -53.64
C PRO A 404 17.68 -13.43 -52.70
N GLY A 405 16.79 -14.36 -52.32
CA GLY A 405 17.11 -15.45 -51.40
C GLY A 405 16.86 -15.13 -49.92
N ASP A 406 16.43 -13.91 -49.62
CA ASP A 406 16.13 -13.45 -48.27
C ASP A 406 14.69 -12.89 -48.20
N VAL A 407 14.26 -12.43 -47.02
CA VAL A 407 12.90 -11.98 -46.73
C VAL A 407 12.87 -10.54 -46.22
N VAL A 408 11.70 -9.91 -46.28
CA VAL A 408 11.45 -8.64 -45.60
C VAL A 408 11.78 -8.80 -44.11
N LYS A 409 12.65 -7.94 -43.58
CA LYS A 409 13.15 -8.04 -42.21
C LYS A 409 13.53 -6.68 -41.63
N ILE A 410 13.78 -6.65 -40.33
CA ILE A 410 14.33 -5.50 -39.63
C ILE A 410 15.86 -5.63 -39.58
N ALA A 411 16.55 -4.53 -39.86
CA ALA A 411 18.00 -4.41 -39.75
C ALA A 411 18.38 -3.12 -39.02
N SER A 412 19.68 -2.98 -38.71
CA SER A 412 20.22 -1.84 -37.97
C SER A 412 21.26 -1.10 -38.80
N GLN A 413 21.20 0.23 -38.73
CA GLN A 413 22.18 1.13 -39.35
C GLN A 413 23.61 0.90 -38.84
N LYS A 414 23.76 0.27 -37.66
CA LYS A 414 25.06 -0.12 -37.11
C LYS A 414 25.82 -1.10 -38.01
N TYR A 415 25.11 -2.00 -38.70
CA TYR A 415 25.72 -3.02 -39.54
C TYR A 415 25.70 -2.65 -41.01
N PHE A 416 24.70 -1.86 -41.43
CA PHE A 416 24.61 -1.35 -42.79
C PHE A 416 24.01 0.06 -42.76
N ALA A 417 24.86 1.06 -42.92
CA ALA A 417 24.50 2.46 -42.75
C ALA A 417 24.00 3.07 -44.07
N PRO A 418 22.85 3.77 -44.06
CA PRO A 418 22.38 4.54 -45.21
C PRO A 418 23.20 5.82 -45.39
N ASN A 419 23.24 6.33 -46.62
CA ASN A 419 23.97 7.54 -46.99
C ASN A 419 23.18 8.82 -46.67
N TYR A 420 21.85 8.76 -46.80
CA TYR A 420 20.94 9.86 -46.51
C TYR A 420 19.54 9.35 -46.23
N TYR A 421 18.66 10.23 -45.77
CA TYR A 421 17.24 9.93 -45.66
C TYR A 421 16.36 11.02 -46.27
N VAL A 422 15.14 10.65 -46.61
CA VAL A 422 14.11 11.54 -47.17
C VAL A 422 12.88 11.52 -46.27
N VAL A 423 12.35 12.71 -45.96
CA VAL A 423 11.08 12.87 -45.25
C VAL A 423 9.97 13.09 -46.27
N VAL A 424 9.11 12.09 -46.43
CA VAL A 424 8.03 12.08 -47.43
C VAL A 424 7.08 13.26 -47.24
N GLY A 425 6.81 14.01 -48.32
CA GLY A 425 5.83 15.11 -48.33
C GLY A 425 6.34 16.45 -47.79
N GLN A 426 7.63 16.56 -47.47
CA GLN A 426 8.29 17.84 -47.20
C GLN A 426 9.17 18.19 -48.40
N TYR A 427 8.90 19.30 -49.10
CA TYR A 427 9.63 19.69 -50.32
C TYR A 427 10.61 20.83 -50.06
#